data_AF-A0A7Y6BVT6-F1
#
_entry.id   AF-A0A7Y6BVT6-F1
#
_cell.length_a   1.000
_cell.length_b   1.000
_cell.length_c   1.000
_cell.angle_alpha   90.00
_cell.angle_beta   90.00
_cell.angle_gamma   90.00
#
_symmetry.space_group_name_H-M   'P 1'
#
loop_
_entity.id
_entity.type
_entity.pdbx_description
1 polymer ?
#
loop_
_entity_poly.entity_id
_entity_poly.type
_entity_poly.pdbx_seq_one_letter_code
_entity_poly.pdbx_strand_id
1 'polypeptide(L)'
;MINNLSIVENIEEAETQALHFGLDVTGMDPDSVIMKVNEYIVLNAITKPVPETNSIQIELSDILTLRNEITDFIAEYRVLNILAGESKRYIVLCKLEDEHNDSYDLLFYVLDDNNNLELLTADEWPDVEKLYEEQV
;
A
#
# COMPACT_ATOMS: atom_id res chain seq x y z
N MET A 1 -14.60 21.10 -12.84
CA MET A 1 -13.90 22.37 -12.61
C MET A 1 -12.67 22.35 -13.48
N ILE A 2 -12.43 23.38 -14.29
CA ILE A 2 -11.15 23.51 -15.00
C ILE A 2 -10.18 24.05 -13.95
N ASN A 3 -9.23 23.23 -13.50
CA ASN A 3 -8.14 23.72 -12.66
C ASN A 3 -7.37 24.74 -13.50
N ASN A 4 -7.21 25.97 -12.99
CA ASN A 4 -6.32 26.94 -13.61
C ASN A 4 -4.90 26.39 -13.54
N LEU A 5 -4.43 25.80 -14.64
CA LEU A 5 -3.07 25.33 -14.81
C LEU A 5 -2.15 26.54 -14.89
N SER A 6 -1.35 26.75 -13.85
CA SER A 6 -0.30 27.77 -13.86
C SER A 6 0.97 27.16 -14.43
N ILE A 7 1.22 27.42 -15.72
CA ILE A 7 2.47 27.05 -16.38
C ILE A 7 3.58 28.02 -15.97
N VAL A 8 4.83 27.56 -16.02
CA VAL A 8 6.02 28.39 -15.85
C VAL A 8 6.44 28.98 -17.19
N GLU A 9 6.84 30.25 -17.20
CA GLU A 9 7.20 30.97 -18.42
C GLU A 9 8.68 31.42 -18.44
N ASN A 10 9.39 31.29 -17.30
CA ASN A 10 10.79 31.65 -17.18
C ASN A 10 11.60 30.59 -16.44
N ILE A 11 12.93 30.67 -16.61
CA ILE A 11 13.86 29.68 -16.10
C ILE A 11 13.94 29.67 -14.56
N GLU A 12 13.85 30.82 -13.90
CA GLU A 12 13.94 30.91 -12.43
C GLU A 12 12.74 30.21 -11.76
N GLU A 13 11.54 30.41 -12.32
CA GLU A 13 10.33 29.71 -11.90
C GLU A 13 10.42 28.21 -12.19
N ALA A 14 10.92 27.84 -13.37
CA ALA A 14 11.06 26.44 -13.76
C ALA A 14 12.06 25.69 -12.87
N GLU A 15 13.21 26.27 -12.52
CA GLU A 15 14.18 25.66 -11.61
C GLU A 15 13.62 25.50 -10.20
N THR A 16 12.88 26.50 -9.71
CA THR A 16 12.23 26.45 -8.39
C THR A 16 11.18 25.34 -8.34
N GLN A 17 10.37 25.19 -9.39
CA GLN A 17 9.37 24.14 -9.49
C GLN A 17 10.00 22.76 -9.74
N ALA A 18 11.08 22.67 -10.53
CA ALA A 18 11.82 21.43 -10.72
C ALA A 18 12.37 20.89 -9.39
N LEU A 19 12.90 21.76 -8.54
CA LEU A 19 13.33 21.40 -7.19
C LEU A 19 12.15 20.92 -6.33
N HIS A 20 11.00 21.62 -6.39
CA HIS A 20 9.79 21.24 -5.65
C HIS A 20 9.27 19.86 -6.05
N PHE A 21 9.34 19.51 -7.34
CA PHE A 21 8.90 18.22 -7.88
C PHE A 21 9.98 17.13 -7.86
N GLY A 22 11.21 17.43 -7.42
CA GLY A 22 12.33 16.48 -7.45
C GLY A 22 12.78 16.08 -8.86
N LEU A 23 12.55 16.94 -9.85
CA LEU A 23 12.95 16.71 -11.24
C LEU A 23 14.42 17.08 -11.45
N ASP A 24 15.22 16.12 -11.93
CA ASP A 24 16.59 16.42 -12.38
C ASP A 24 16.56 17.16 -13.73
N VAL A 25 17.01 18.41 -13.70
CA VAL A 25 17.12 19.32 -14.84
C VAL A 25 18.57 19.76 -15.09
N THR A 26 19.52 19.12 -14.41
CA THR A 26 20.94 19.51 -14.45
C THR A 26 21.52 19.35 -15.85
N GLY A 27 22.12 20.41 -16.39
CA GLY A 27 22.75 20.39 -17.72
C GLY A 27 21.78 20.50 -18.90
N MET A 28 20.49 20.76 -18.66
CA MET A 28 19.52 21.09 -19.70
C MET A 28 19.60 22.57 -20.09
N ASP A 29 19.29 22.88 -21.35
CA ASP A 29 19.14 24.27 -21.78
C ASP A 29 17.84 24.88 -21.19
N PRO A 30 17.77 26.22 -21.03
CA PRO A 30 16.66 26.88 -20.33
C PRO A 30 15.27 26.56 -20.87
N ASP A 31 15.11 26.47 -22.19
CA ASP A 31 13.82 26.18 -22.83
C ASP A 31 13.39 24.73 -22.53
N SER A 32 14.34 23.79 -22.55
CA SER A 32 14.09 22.39 -22.17
C SER A 32 13.68 22.23 -20.71
N VAL A 33 14.25 23.03 -19.79
CA VAL A 33 13.84 23.02 -18.37
C VAL A 33 12.39 23.47 -18.22
N ILE A 34 12.03 24.60 -18.85
CA ILE A 34 10.67 25.15 -18.83
C ILE A 34 9.67 24.13 -19.41
N MET A 35 10.00 23.52 -20.55
CA MET A 35 9.14 22.53 -21.20
C MET A 35 8.93 21.29 -20.33
N LYS A 36 10.01 20.72 -19.76
CA LYS A 36 9.94 19.53 -18.91
C LYS A 36 9.10 19.75 -17.64
N VAL A 37 9.23 20.93 -17.02
CA VAL A 37 8.45 21.29 -15.84
C VAL A 37 6.97 21.49 -16.20
N ASN A 38 6.69 22.16 -17.31
CA ASN A 38 5.32 22.36 -17.78
C ASN A 38 4.63 21.05 -18.18
N GLU A 39 5.34 20.14 -18.85
CA GLU A 39 4.86 18.80 -19.13
C GLU A 39 4.48 18.07 -17.84
N TYR A 40 5.32 18.16 -16.81
CA TYR A 40 5.03 17.56 -15.51
C TYR A 40 3.82 18.19 -14.82
N ILE A 41 3.69 19.53 -14.83
CA ILE A 41 2.53 20.25 -14.28
C ILE A 41 1.24 19.80 -14.97
N VAL A 42 1.26 19.72 -16.30
CA VAL A 42 0.11 19.26 -17.09
C VAL A 42 -0.21 17.81 -16.80
N LEU A 43 0.80 16.93 -16.80
CA LEU A 43 0.65 15.50 -16.49
C LEU A 43 0.03 15.32 -15.09
N ASN A 44 0.58 15.99 -14.07
CA ASN A 44 0.09 15.89 -12.70
C ASN A 44 -1.36 16.41 -12.56
N ALA A 45 -1.76 17.41 -13.35
CA ALA A 45 -3.13 17.95 -13.33
C ALA A 45 -4.16 17.06 -14.06
N ILE A 46 -3.74 16.28 -15.06
CA ILE A 46 -4.62 15.36 -15.80
C ILE A 46 -4.63 13.95 -15.20
N THR A 47 -3.56 13.55 -14.53
CA THR A 47 -3.57 12.34 -13.70
C THR A 47 -4.42 12.62 -12.47
N LYS A 48 -5.41 11.76 -12.21
CA LYS A 48 -6.06 11.75 -10.88
C LYS A 48 -4.94 11.68 -9.83
N PRO A 49 -5.05 12.39 -8.70
CA PRO A 49 -4.07 12.25 -7.63
C PRO A 49 -3.91 10.75 -7.38
N VAL A 50 -2.67 10.26 -7.50
CA VAL A 50 -2.31 8.96 -6.93
C VAL A 50 -2.70 9.13 -5.47
N PRO A 51 -3.68 8.38 -4.94
CA PRO A 51 -3.97 8.49 -3.52
C PRO A 51 -2.62 8.26 -2.83
N GLU A 52 -2.20 9.20 -1.97
CA GLU A 52 -1.17 8.93 -0.97
C GLU A 52 -1.47 7.52 -0.49
N THR A 53 -0.51 6.61 -0.57
CA THR A 53 -0.68 5.22 -0.14
C THR A 53 -1.36 5.29 1.21
N ASN A 54 -2.69 5.06 1.21
CA ASN A 54 -3.45 4.92 2.41
C ASN A 54 -2.93 3.60 2.92
N SER A 55 -1.84 3.65 3.68
CA SER A 55 -1.33 2.53 4.44
C SER A 55 -2.43 2.28 5.45
N ILE A 56 -3.44 1.52 5.02
CA ILE A 56 -4.49 1.01 5.87
C ILE A 56 -3.75 0.28 6.98
N GLN A 57 -3.77 0.85 8.17
CA GLN A 57 -3.13 0.23 9.31
C GLN A 57 -4.12 -0.83 9.81
N ILE A 58 -3.82 -2.10 9.54
CA ILE A 58 -4.62 -3.21 10.04
C ILE A 58 -4.38 -3.36 11.54
N GLU A 59 -5.44 -3.36 12.33
CA GLU A 59 -5.40 -3.50 13.78
C GLU A 59 -6.06 -4.80 14.25
N LEU A 60 -5.83 -5.14 15.52
CA LEU A 60 -6.50 -6.29 16.14
C LEU A 60 -8.01 -6.07 16.19
N SER A 61 -8.77 -7.15 15.99
CA SER A 61 -10.24 -7.15 15.92
C SER A 61 -10.86 -6.47 14.69
N ASP A 62 -10.04 -5.93 13.77
CA ASP A 62 -10.54 -5.43 12.49
C ASP A 62 -11.25 -6.53 11.69
N ILE A 63 -12.21 -6.12 10.87
CA ILE A 63 -12.90 -6.99 9.93
C ILE A 63 -12.38 -6.69 8.53
N LEU A 64 -11.75 -7.69 7.91
CA LEU A 64 -11.22 -7.64 6.56
C LEU A 64 -12.19 -8.32 5.61
N THR A 65 -12.61 -7.61 4.56
CA THR A 65 -13.35 -8.20 3.43
C THR A 65 -12.34 -8.62 2.37
N LEU A 66 -12.10 -9.92 2.26
CA LEU A 66 -11.13 -10.47 1.31
C LEU A 66 -11.86 -10.98 0.07
N ARG A 67 -11.34 -10.62 -1.11
CA ARG A 67 -11.76 -11.16 -2.40
C ARG A 67 -10.69 -12.12 -2.91
N ASN A 68 -11.09 -13.35 -3.19
CA ASN A 68 -10.25 -14.29 -3.92
C ASN A 68 -10.25 -13.91 -5.41
N GLU A 69 -9.10 -13.55 -5.96
CA GLU A 69 -8.98 -13.10 -7.35
C GLU A 69 -9.25 -14.22 -8.39
N ILE A 70 -9.14 -15.50 -8.00
CA ILE A 70 -9.32 -16.64 -8.91
C ILE A 70 -10.81 -17.02 -8.99
N THR A 71 -11.49 -17.07 -7.84
CA THR A 71 -12.87 -17.54 -7.75
C THR A 71 -13.90 -16.42 -7.67
N ASP A 72 -13.46 -15.16 -7.56
CA ASP A 72 -14.28 -13.99 -7.23
C ASP A 72 -15.09 -14.12 -5.93
N PHE A 73 -14.75 -15.10 -5.11
CA PHE A 73 -15.39 -15.31 -3.82
C PHE A 73 -14.98 -14.22 -2.84
N ILE A 74 -15.98 -13.62 -2.19
CA ILE A 74 -15.79 -12.57 -1.18
C ILE A 74 -16.23 -13.14 0.16
N ALA A 75 -15.38 -13.00 1.17
CA ALA A 75 -15.71 -13.38 2.54
C ALA A 75 -15.09 -12.40 3.55
N GLU A 76 -15.68 -12.37 4.74
CA GLU A 76 -15.27 -11.50 5.83
C GLU A 76 -14.51 -12.30 6.89
N TYR A 77 -13.42 -11.71 7.37
CA TYR A 77 -12.52 -12.31 8.33
C TYR A 77 -12.21 -11.32 9.45
N ARG A 78 -12.14 -11.80 10.69
CA ARG A 78 -11.67 -11.02 11.83
C ARG A 78 -10.18 -11.23 12.04
N VAL A 79 -9.46 -10.15 12.30
CA VAL A 79 -8.06 -10.16 12.73
C VAL A 79 -8.00 -10.59 14.19
N LEU A 80 -7.49 -11.79 14.45
CA LEU A 80 -7.31 -12.31 15.80
C LEU A 80 -5.96 -11.94 16.38
N ASN A 81 -4.90 -12.01 15.58
CA ASN A 81 -3.57 -11.62 16.01
C ASN A 81 -2.71 -11.09 14.86
N ILE A 82 -1.70 -10.29 15.19
CA ILE A 82 -0.67 -9.78 14.27
C ILE A 82 0.69 -10.15 14.86
N LEU A 83 1.40 -11.08 14.22
CA LEU A 83 2.68 -11.59 14.68
C LEU A 83 3.80 -10.85 13.96
N ALA A 84 4.67 -10.16 14.71
CA ALA A 84 5.83 -9.47 14.16
C ALA A 84 7.07 -10.39 14.22
N GLY A 85 7.51 -10.87 13.06
CA GLY A 85 8.80 -11.55 12.91
C GLY A 85 9.95 -10.57 12.65
N GLU A 86 11.17 -11.10 12.49
CA GLU A 86 12.37 -10.27 12.29
C GLU A 86 12.36 -9.47 10.98
N SER A 87 11.75 -10.03 9.93
CA SER A 87 11.73 -9.42 8.58
C SER A 87 10.34 -9.35 7.96
N LYS A 88 9.34 -10.00 8.57
CA LYS A 88 7.99 -10.14 8.02
C LYS A 88 6.95 -9.96 9.13
N ARG A 89 5.76 -9.51 8.73
CA ARG A 89 4.58 -9.48 9.57
C ARG A 89 3.63 -10.57 9.11
N TYR A 90 3.04 -11.27 10.07
CA TYR A 90 2.05 -12.31 9.81
C TYR A 90 0.74 -11.93 10.47
N ILE A 91 -0.37 -12.34 9.86
CA ILE A 91 -1.70 -12.08 10.37
C ILE A 91 -2.45 -13.40 10.57
N VAL A 92 -3.14 -13.48 11.70
CA VAL A 92 -3.98 -14.62 12.05
C VAL A 92 -5.44 -14.18 11.92
N LEU A 93 -6.17 -14.89 11.07
CA LEU A 93 -7.54 -14.58 10.70
C LEU A 93 -8.49 -15.72 11.08
N CYS A 94 -9.72 -15.35 11.42
CA CYS A 94 -10.84 -16.28 11.54
C CYS A 94 -11.98 -15.79 10.64
N LYS A 95 -12.68 -16.72 9.97
CA LYS A 95 -13.87 -16.38 9.21
C LYS A 95 -14.96 -15.88 10.14
N LEU A 96 -15.57 -14.76 9.80
CA LEU A 96 -16.61 -14.15 10.63
C LEU A 96 -17.82 -15.09 10.81
N GLU A 97 -18.13 -15.89 9.78
CA GLU A 97 -19.21 -16.89 9.83
C GLU A 97 -18.94 -18.02 10.85
N ASP A 98 -17.67 -18.31 11.13
CA ASP A 98 -17.24 -19.38 12.03
C ASP A 98 -16.97 -18.89 13.47
N GLU A 99 -16.99 -17.57 13.71
CA GLU A 99 -16.65 -16.94 15.00
C GLU A 99 -17.57 -17.41 16.15
N HIS A 100 -18.80 -17.81 15.83
CA HIS A 100 -19.78 -18.30 16.81
C HIS A 100 -19.71 -19.81 17.05
N ASN A 101 -18.85 -20.54 16.34
CA ASN A 101 -18.72 -21.98 16.49
C ASN A 101 -17.83 -22.30 17.70
N ASP A 102 -18.12 -23.40 18.39
CA ASP A 102 -17.29 -23.92 19.48
C ASP A 102 -15.86 -24.27 19.03
N SER A 103 -15.67 -24.48 17.72
CA SER A 103 -14.39 -24.70 17.05
C SER A 103 -14.39 -24.02 15.69
N TYR A 104 -13.33 -23.29 15.37
CA TYR A 104 -13.14 -22.62 14.08
C TYR A 104 -11.71 -22.79 13.59
N ASP A 105 -11.53 -22.68 12.27
CA ASP A 105 -10.21 -22.75 11.65
C ASP A 105 -9.49 -21.41 11.76
N LEU A 106 -8.22 -21.46 12.15
CA LEU A 106 -7.31 -20.33 12.12
C LEU A 106 -6.56 -20.31 10.78
N LEU A 107 -6.57 -19.14 10.13
CA LEU A 107 -5.90 -18.93 8.86
C LEU A 107 -4.72 -17.99 9.07
N PHE A 108 -3.57 -18.36 8.52
CA PHE A 108 -2.32 -17.63 8.70
C PHE A 108 -1.82 -17.13 7.34
N TYR A 109 -1.46 -15.86 7.28
CA TYR A 109 -0.98 -15.20 6.07
C TYR A 109 0.22 -14.29 6.36
N VAL A 110 1.05 -14.07 5.36
CA VAL A 110 2.05 -13.00 5.36
C VAL A 110 1.34 -11.70 4.98
N LEU A 111 1.62 -10.63 5.73
CA LEU A 111 1.17 -9.28 5.42
C LEU A 111 2.34 -8.51 4.79
N ASP A 112 2.22 -8.16 3.51
CA ASP A 112 3.22 -7.35 2.82
C ASP A 112 3.10 -5.84 3.17
N ASP A 113 4.06 -5.04 2.71
CA ASP A 113 4.07 -3.58 2.96
C ASP A 113 2.94 -2.82 2.23
N ASN A 114 2.25 -3.47 1.28
CA ASN A 114 1.11 -2.93 0.56
C ASN A 114 -0.25 -3.41 1.15
N ASN A 115 -0.22 -4.10 2.30
CA ASN A 115 -1.37 -4.74 2.93
C ASN A 115 -2.03 -5.88 2.13
N ASN A 116 -1.28 -6.52 1.22
CA ASN A 116 -1.70 -7.75 0.59
C ASN A 116 -1.44 -8.94 1.52
N LEU A 117 -2.30 -9.95 1.41
CA LEU A 117 -2.19 -11.20 2.13
C LEU A 117 -1.67 -12.29 1.21
N GLU A 118 -0.50 -12.83 1.55
CA GLU A 118 0.13 -13.92 0.82
C GLU A 118 0.10 -15.21 1.63
N LEU A 119 0.03 -16.35 0.92
CA LEU A 119 0.11 -17.66 1.54
C LEU A 119 1.52 -17.90 2.11
N LEU A 120 1.58 -18.49 3.30
CA LEU A 120 2.83 -18.92 3.91
C LEU A 120 3.52 -19.98 3.05
N THR A 121 4.82 -19.81 2.89
CA THR A 121 5.71 -20.82 2.35
C THR A 121 6.07 -21.85 3.42
N ALA A 122 6.55 -23.03 2.99
CA ALA A 122 6.90 -24.12 3.91
C ALA A 122 7.99 -23.73 4.93
N ASP A 123 8.89 -22.83 4.55
CA ASP A 123 10.00 -22.38 5.39
C ASP A 123 9.57 -21.36 6.45
N GLU A 124 8.43 -20.69 6.26
CA GLU A 124 7.92 -19.67 7.19
C GLU A 124 7.06 -20.26 8.32
N TRP A 125 6.49 -21.44 8.10
CA TRP A 125 5.62 -22.10 9.07
C TRP A 125 6.25 -22.30 10.46
N PRO A 126 7.50 -22.78 10.59
CA PRO A 126 8.14 -22.96 11.90
C PRO A 126 8.28 -21.65 12.68
N ASP A 127 8.54 -20.54 11.99
CA ASP A 127 8.68 -19.23 12.62
C ASP A 127 7.32 -18.70 13.09
N VAL A 128 6.28 -18.84 12.25
CA VAL A 128 4.91 -18.43 12.59
C VAL A 128 4.36 -19.24 13.77
N GLU A 129 4.57 -20.55 13.76
CA GLU A 129 4.13 -21.44 14.84
C GLU A 129 4.76 -21.03 16.17
N LYS A 130 6.09 -20.84 16.18
CA LYS A 130 6.80 -20.36 17.38
C LYS A 130 6.28 -18.99 17.86
N LEU A 131 6.11 -18.03 16.95
CA LEU A 131 5.61 -16.70 17.29
C LEU A 131 4.19 -16.73 17.84
N TYR A 132 3.35 -17.64 17.34
CA TYR A 132 1.99 -17.81 17.81
C TYR A 132 1.95 -18.44 19.21
N GLU A 133 2.72 -19.50 19.44
CA GLU A 133 2.84 -20.15 20.76
C GLU A 133 3.37 -19.20 21.85
N GLU A 134 4.25 -18.27 21.50
CA GLU A 134 4.79 -17.30 22.46
C GLU A 134 3.76 -16.23 22.88
N GLN A 135 2.68 -16.04 22.13
CA GLN A 135 1.68 -14.99 22.33
C GLN A 135 0.32 -15.50 22.83
N VAL A 136 0.10 -16.81 22.87
CA VAL A 136 -1.14 -17.48 23.32
C VAL A 136 -0.92 -18.15 24.67
#